data_AF-A0A7V0YIS7-F1
#
_entry.id   AF-A0A7V0YIS7-F1
#
_cell.length_a   1.000
_cell.length_b   1.000
_cell.length_c   1.000
_cell.angle_alpha   90.00
_cell.angle_beta   90.00
_cell.angle_gamma   90.00
#
_symmetry.space_group_name_H-M   'P 1'
#
loop_
_entity.id
_entity.type
_entity.pdbx_description
1 polymer ?
#
loop_
_entity_poly.entity_id
_entity_poly.type
_entity_poly.pdbx_seq_one_letter_code
_entity_poly.pdbx_strand_id
1 'polypeptide(L)'
;MKKSLPVLLLFVLINLLYSQNYVGSNTCMNCHNYVRPSLGFNIWTEFNKSGHPYKLNQINGAPPVYPQNTTPGVPAPPPGKTWNDFVYVIGGYGWKARFLASTGLVYTTDSSAQYNLETQGWVPYEYGKTVKYNYNCFKCHTTGPSATGSWNGNPADSLGTFSEPGIRCEGCHGPGSDHAANPTIKPPVQGNSLKIDRCGDCHQRGGTTNSIPAGGGYIQHHEQINEMRASKHGDGQGVDLTCATCHEVHLPLRYKNATSFEPIKQKCQDCHTGHQILLNGQPKPIDCVDCHMAPATKSAVGKVVGNGRRGDVKTHIFGINTSAVNYTQMFTPDGSKVKLDANGLAAVTLDFACLRCHTNKDLTWAASYADSIHIKGITTGIDDRNNLPKDFVLEQNYPNPFNPITTINFSLPKSSRVKLVVYTINGEYVTTLIDEFIPAGNHSIKFDAEGLSSGTYIYKFTADNFTSSKKMILLK
;
A
#
# COMPACT_ATOMS: atom_id res chain seq x y z
N MET A 1 31.28 53.31 -53.04
CA MET A 1 30.42 52.16 -52.66
C MET A 1 31.30 51.01 -52.20
N LYS A 2 31.50 50.83 -50.89
CA LYS A 2 32.05 49.61 -50.29
C LYS A 2 31.12 49.22 -49.15
N LYS A 3 30.30 48.20 -49.38
CA LYS A 3 29.43 47.58 -48.37
C LYS A 3 30.30 46.66 -47.52
N SER A 4 30.46 46.97 -46.24
CA SER A 4 30.95 46.04 -45.23
C SER A 4 29.76 45.20 -44.72
N LEU A 5 29.85 43.89 -44.93
CA LEU A 5 28.91 42.89 -44.43
C LEU A 5 29.11 42.71 -42.91
N PRO A 6 28.06 42.58 -42.08
CA PRO A 6 28.23 42.24 -40.68
C PRO A 6 28.53 40.74 -40.55
N VAL A 7 29.57 40.41 -39.79
CA VAL A 7 29.89 39.04 -39.39
C VAL A 7 28.85 38.60 -38.36
N LEU A 8 27.95 37.70 -38.75
CA LEU A 8 27.03 37.04 -37.84
C LEU A 8 27.79 35.92 -37.12
N LEU A 9 28.18 36.14 -35.86
CA LEU A 9 28.70 35.07 -35.00
C LEU A 9 27.55 34.12 -34.67
N LEU A 10 27.54 32.95 -35.31
CA LEU A 10 26.67 31.84 -34.97
C LEU A 10 27.25 31.15 -33.72
N PHE A 11 26.73 31.47 -32.53
CA PHE A 11 27.01 30.69 -31.33
C PHE A 11 26.27 29.35 -31.43
N VAL A 12 26.98 28.30 -31.84
CA VAL A 12 26.51 26.92 -31.69
C VAL A 12 26.62 26.57 -30.20
N LEU A 13 25.52 26.68 -29.47
CA LEU A 13 25.36 26.08 -28.15
C LEU A 13 25.34 24.55 -28.33
N ILE A 14 26.52 23.94 -28.22
CA ILE A 14 26.64 22.49 -28.04
C ILE A 14 26.16 22.19 -26.61
N ASN A 15 24.87 21.91 -26.45
CA ASN A 15 24.39 21.24 -25.25
C ASN A 15 24.93 19.81 -25.28
N LEU A 16 26.10 19.60 -24.66
CA LEU A 16 26.54 18.28 -24.23
C LEU A 16 25.57 17.80 -23.15
N LEU A 17 24.51 17.12 -23.57
CA LEU A 17 23.69 16.31 -22.68
C LEU A 17 24.56 15.14 -22.22
N TYR A 18 25.19 15.29 -21.06
CA TYR A 18 25.82 14.15 -20.38
C TYR A 18 24.70 13.18 -19.99
N SER A 19 24.73 11.97 -20.57
CA SER A 19 23.86 10.87 -20.14
C SER A 19 24.18 10.52 -18.70
N GLN A 20 23.24 10.74 -17.77
CA GLN A 20 23.41 10.31 -16.38
C GLN A 20 23.34 8.79 -16.24
N ASN A 21 24.10 8.28 -15.28
CA ASN A 21 24.19 6.85 -14.98
C ASN A 21 23.47 6.52 -13.68
N TYR A 22 22.95 5.30 -13.60
CA TYR A 22 22.46 4.72 -12.36
C TYR A 22 23.65 4.39 -11.45
N VAL A 23 23.70 4.98 -10.25
CA VAL A 23 24.80 4.81 -9.29
C VAL A 23 24.52 3.75 -8.23
N GLY A 24 23.31 3.18 -8.22
CA GLY A 24 22.92 2.11 -7.34
C GLY A 24 22.51 2.57 -5.94
N SER A 25 21.72 1.73 -5.28
CA SER A 25 21.06 2.05 -4.01
C SER A 25 22.03 2.31 -2.87
N ASN A 26 23.19 1.64 -2.85
CA ASN A 26 24.20 1.83 -1.82
C ASN A 26 24.75 3.28 -1.83
N THR A 27 24.88 3.88 -3.00
CA THR A 27 25.30 5.28 -3.12
C THR A 27 24.27 6.21 -2.48
N CYS A 28 22.98 5.98 -2.74
CA CYS A 28 21.89 6.75 -2.12
C CYS A 28 21.87 6.56 -0.60
N MET A 29 22.05 5.32 -0.11
CA MET A 29 22.06 4.98 1.31
C MET A 29 23.08 5.81 2.09
N ASN A 30 24.29 5.99 1.56
CA ASN A 30 25.38 6.71 2.24
C ASN A 30 24.99 8.14 2.65
N CYS A 31 24.08 8.78 1.91
CA CYS A 31 23.62 10.14 2.19
C CYS A 31 22.17 10.23 2.67
N HIS A 32 21.39 9.14 2.64
CA HIS A 32 19.96 9.16 2.94
C HIS A 32 19.53 8.17 4.03
N ASN A 33 20.49 7.47 4.65
CA ASN A 33 20.26 6.62 5.81
C ASN A 33 20.35 7.41 7.13
N TYR A 34 19.47 8.39 7.30
CA TYR A 34 19.33 9.15 8.54
C TYR A 34 17.88 9.60 8.73
N VAL A 35 17.50 9.90 9.97
CA VAL A 35 16.16 10.44 10.27
C VAL A 35 16.07 11.87 9.73
N ARG A 36 15.22 12.08 8.72
CA ARG A 36 15.04 13.41 8.13
C ARG A 36 14.20 14.29 9.07
N PRO A 37 14.70 15.45 9.52
CA PRO A 37 13.94 16.31 10.45
C PRO A 37 12.56 16.70 9.93
N SER A 38 12.43 16.92 8.62
CA SER A 38 11.16 17.30 7.99
C SER A 38 10.12 16.18 7.93
N LEU A 39 10.54 14.92 8.05
CA LEU A 39 9.66 13.76 7.94
C LEU A 39 9.51 13.00 9.27
N GLY A 40 10.46 13.16 10.20
CA GLY A 40 10.46 12.45 11.47
C GLY A 40 10.87 10.98 11.38
N PHE A 41 11.27 10.48 10.20
CA PHE A 41 11.72 9.10 10.00
C PHE A 41 12.90 8.98 9.02
N ASN A 42 13.56 7.82 9.06
CA ASN A 42 14.65 7.48 8.15
C ASN A 42 14.09 6.88 6.84
N ILE A 43 14.19 7.63 5.75
CA ILE A 43 13.59 7.25 4.47
C ILE A 43 14.17 5.96 3.91
N TRP A 44 15.47 5.71 4.08
CA TRP A 44 16.12 4.51 3.59
C TRP A 44 15.61 3.28 4.35
N THR A 45 15.58 3.39 5.68
CA THR A 45 15.12 2.30 6.55
C THR A 45 13.66 1.97 6.28
N GLU A 46 12.78 2.97 6.22
CA GLU A 46 11.35 2.72 6.01
C GLU A 46 11.03 2.26 4.59
N PHE A 47 11.69 2.83 3.56
CA PHE A 47 11.47 2.39 2.18
C PHE A 47 11.89 0.94 1.97
N ASN A 48 12.99 0.51 2.60
CA ASN A 48 13.42 -0.89 2.58
C ASN A 48 12.45 -1.83 3.30
N LYS A 49 11.46 -1.33 4.03
CA LYS A 49 10.38 -2.16 4.57
C LYS A 49 9.20 -2.29 3.62
N SER A 50 9.18 -1.56 2.51
CA SER A 50 8.14 -1.67 1.48
C SER A 50 8.37 -2.86 0.55
N GLY A 51 7.38 -3.18 -0.30
CA GLY A 51 7.52 -4.26 -1.28
C GLY A 51 8.28 -3.87 -2.56
N HIS A 52 8.63 -2.59 -2.76
CA HIS A 52 9.30 -2.11 -3.98
C HIS A 52 10.70 -2.73 -4.18
N PRO A 53 11.60 -2.70 -3.17
CA PRO A 53 12.90 -3.36 -3.23
C PRO A 53 12.86 -4.85 -3.56
N TYR A 54 11.74 -5.50 -3.28
CA TYR A 54 11.57 -6.96 -3.31
C TYR A 54 10.64 -7.43 -4.44
N LYS A 55 10.45 -6.61 -5.48
CA LYS A 55 9.73 -7.02 -6.70
C LYS A 55 10.50 -8.08 -7.49
N LEU A 56 11.83 -8.08 -7.40
CA LEU A 56 12.72 -9.10 -7.93
C LEU A 56 13.83 -9.36 -6.91
N ASN A 57 14.02 -10.61 -6.51
CA ASN A 57 14.93 -10.97 -5.42
C ASN A 57 15.94 -11.98 -5.92
N GLN A 58 17.22 -11.64 -5.80
CA GLN A 58 18.30 -12.53 -6.22
C GLN A 58 18.37 -13.76 -5.33
N ILE A 59 18.57 -14.92 -5.96
CA ILE A 59 18.77 -16.20 -5.30
C ILE A 59 20.23 -16.58 -5.46
N ASN A 60 20.91 -16.80 -4.33
CA ASN A 60 22.29 -17.30 -4.29
C ASN A 60 22.32 -18.65 -3.56
N GLY A 61 21.52 -19.61 -4.03
CA GLY A 61 21.36 -20.93 -3.41
C GLY A 61 20.54 -20.96 -2.11
N ALA A 62 19.91 -19.84 -1.73
CA ALA A 62 19.14 -19.68 -0.51
C ALA A 62 17.84 -18.89 -0.76
N PRO A 63 16.81 -19.04 0.08
CA PRO A 63 15.57 -18.27 -0.04
C PRO A 63 15.82 -16.75 0.07
N PRO A 64 15.00 -15.91 -0.58
CA PRO A 64 15.03 -14.47 -0.37
C PRO A 64 14.81 -14.10 1.11
N VAL A 65 15.54 -13.07 1.57
CA VAL A 65 15.41 -12.51 2.92
C VAL A 65 14.64 -11.20 2.86
N TYR A 66 13.71 -11.03 3.80
CA TYR A 66 12.86 -9.84 3.91
C TYR A 66 13.05 -9.16 5.27
N PRO A 67 12.72 -7.87 5.38
CA PRO A 67 12.80 -7.15 6.65
C PRO A 67 11.90 -7.76 7.71
N GLN A 68 12.28 -7.60 8.98
CA GLN A 68 11.47 -8.02 10.11
C GLN A 68 10.06 -7.40 10.05
N ASN A 69 9.06 -8.15 10.54
CA ASN A 69 7.64 -7.74 10.58
C ASN A 69 6.99 -7.44 9.22
N THR A 70 7.58 -7.90 8.11
CA THR A 70 6.99 -7.77 6.78
C THR A 70 6.32 -9.07 6.35
N THR A 71 7.04 -9.98 5.70
CA THR A 71 6.50 -11.17 5.06
C THR A 71 7.28 -12.43 5.43
N PRO A 72 6.62 -13.59 5.56
CA PRO A 72 7.31 -14.87 5.71
C PRO A 72 7.99 -15.31 4.42
N GLY A 73 7.69 -14.66 3.28
CA GLY A 73 8.25 -15.04 2.00
C GLY A 73 7.68 -16.34 1.44
N VAL A 74 8.48 -16.97 0.59
CA VAL A 74 8.20 -18.30 0.05
C VAL A 74 9.12 -19.31 0.76
N PRO A 75 8.56 -20.38 1.37
CA PRO A 75 9.33 -21.23 2.29
C PRO A 75 10.32 -22.17 1.58
N ALA A 76 10.07 -22.49 0.32
CA ALA A 76 10.84 -23.45 -0.47
C ALA A 76 10.72 -23.13 -1.97
N PRO A 77 11.66 -23.59 -2.82
CA PRO A 77 11.46 -23.57 -4.26
C PRO A 77 10.29 -24.48 -4.67
N PRO A 78 9.84 -24.44 -5.94
CA PRO A 78 8.84 -25.36 -6.46
C PRO A 78 9.14 -26.82 -6.11
N PRO A 79 8.13 -27.67 -5.87
CA PRO A 79 8.32 -29.09 -5.57
C PRO A 79 9.26 -29.78 -6.58
N GLY A 80 10.22 -30.55 -6.07
CA GLY A 80 11.22 -31.24 -6.90
C GLY A 80 12.33 -30.33 -7.45
N LYS A 81 12.40 -29.06 -7.02
CA LYS A 81 13.46 -28.12 -7.34
C LYS A 81 14.27 -27.73 -6.10
N THR A 82 15.41 -27.13 -6.35
CA THR A 82 16.32 -26.53 -5.38
C THR A 82 16.45 -25.03 -5.65
N TRP A 83 16.97 -24.27 -4.69
CA TRP A 83 17.26 -22.85 -4.91
C TRP A 83 18.30 -22.63 -6.01
N ASN A 84 19.18 -23.60 -6.26
CA ASN A 84 20.20 -23.51 -7.31
C ASN A 84 19.62 -23.61 -8.73
N ASP A 85 18.37 -24.06 -8.88
CA ASP A 85 17.70 -24.08 -10.19
C ASP A 85 17.27 -22.68 -10.66
N PHE A 86 17.36 -21.67 -9.78
CA PHE A 86 16.84 -20.33 -10.02
C PHE A 86 17.85 -19.25 -9.65
N VAL A 87 17.79 -18.14 -10.39
CA VAL A 87 18.61 -16.95 -10.15
C VAL A 87 17.81 -15.82 -9.52
N TYR A 88 16.49 -15.80 -9.70
CA TYR A 88 15.61 -14.83 -9.05
C TYR A 88 14.26 -15.42 -8.61
N VAL A 89 13.73 -14.87 -7.52
CA VAL A 89 12.29 -14.91 -7.19
C VAL A 89 11.65 -13.60 -7.63
N ILE A 90 10.65 -13.68 -8.50
CA ILE A 90 9.78 -12.56 -8.87
C ILE A 90 8.69 -12.45 -7.81
N GLY A 91 8.57 -11.30 -7.15
CA GLY A 91 7.67 -11.09 -6.03
C GLY A 91 8.14 -11.80 -4.76
N GLY A 92 7.30 -12.58 -4.11
CA GLY A 92 7.61 -13.24 -2.84
C GLY A 92 7.50 -12.34 -1.61
N TYR A 93 7.39 -11.01 -1.79
CA TYR A 93 7.12 -10.10 -0.69
C TYR A 93 5.63 -10.05 -0.31
N GLY A 94 4.73 -9.71 -1.24
CA GLY A 94 3.35 -9.30 -0.87
C GLY A 94 2.21 -10.31 -1.10
N TRP A 95 2.20 -10.98 -2.26
CA TRP A 95 1.05 -11.77 -2.74
C TRP A 95 1.41 -13.14 -3.29
N LYS A 96 2.44 -13.19 -4.14
CA LYS A 96 2.86 -14.41 -4.84
C LYS A 96 4.34 -14.40 -5.13
N ALA A 97 4.95 -15.58 -5.21
CA ALA A 97 6.31 -15.82 -5.67
C ALA A 97 6.30 -16.64 -6.96
N ARG A 98 7.16 -16.27 -7.91
CA ARG A 98 7.46 -17.02 -9.14
C ARG A 98 8.97 -17.11 -9.32
N PHE A 99 9.43 -18.06 -10.12
CA PHE A 99 10.83 -18.45 -10.13
C PHE A 99 11.42 -18.28 -11.52
N LEU A 100 12.64 -17.76 -11.59
CA LEU A 100 13.32 -17.42 -12.82
C LEU A 100 14.63 -18.19 -12.92
N ALA A 101 14.78 -18.99 -13.97
CA ALA A 101 15.98 -19.76 -14.25
C ALA A 101 17.07 -18.88 -14.88
N SER A 102 18.33 -19.33 -14.83
CA SER A 102 19.48 -18.65 -15.45
C SER A 102 19.35 -18.52 -16.97
N THR A 103 18.54 -19.35 -17.61
CA THR A 103 18.18 -19.25 -19.04
C THR A 103 17.31 -18.04 -19.37
N GLY A 104 16.80 -17.31 -18.36
CA GLY A 104 15.88 -16.20 -18.55
C GLY A 104 14.41 -16.60 -18.70
N LEU A 105 14.10 -17.88 -18.46
CA LEU A 105 12.73 -18.41 -18.49
C LEU A 105 12.09 -18.42 -17.10
N VAL A 106 10.85 -17.97 -17.03
CA VAL A 106 10.01 -18.14 -15.84
C VAL A 106 9.58 -19.60 -15.75
N TYR A 107 9.66 -20.17 -14.56
CA TYR A 107 9.24 -21.53 -14.30
C TYR A 107 7.71 -21.67 -14.43
N THR A 108 7.29 -22.51 -15.36
CA THR A 108 5.88 -22.74 -15.74
C THR A 108 5.59 -24.21 -16.07
N THR A 109 6.58 -25.10 -15.93
CA THR A 109 6.50 -26.49 -16.41
C THR A 109 5.73 -27.42 -15.47
N ASP A 110 5.39 -26.97 -14.26
CA ASP A 110 4.64 -27.73 -13.26
C ASP A 110 3.38 -26.97 -12.84
N SER A 111 2.33 -27.69 -12.43
CA SER A 111 1.14 -27.11 -11.82
C SER A 111 1.42 -26.40 -10.49
N SER A 112 2.64 -26.49 -9.97
CA SER A 112 3.15 -25.87 -8.75
C SER A 112 4.18 -24.78 -9.07
N ALA A 113 3.90 -23.96 -10.09
CA ALA A 113 4.83 -22.96 -10.61
C ALA A 113 4.82 -21.61 -9.85
N GLN A 114 3.72 -21.29 -9.15
CA GLN A 114 3.57 -20.07 -8.37
C GLN A 114 3.18 -20.42 -6.94
N TYR A 115 3.82 -19.76 -5.98
CA TYR A 115 3.42 -19.84 -4.57
C TYR A 115 2.57 -18.63 -4.19
N ASN A 116 1.39 -18.86 -3.64
CA ASN A 116 0.51 -17.80 -3.14
C ASN A 116 0.72 -17.61 -1.64
N LEU A 117 1.12 -16.40 -1.23
CA LEU A 117 1.48 -16.11 0.16
C LEU A 117 0.28 -16.15 1.11
N GLU A 118 -0.90 -15.67 0.66
CA GLU A 118 -2.10 -15.66 1.52
C GLU A 118 -2.61 -17.08 1.82
N THR A 119 -2.59 -17.97 0.83
CA THR A 119 -3.10 -19.34 0.99
C THR A 119 -2.01 -20.34 1.37
N GLN A 120 -0.75 -19.91 1.39
CA GLN A 120 0.43 -20.76 1.60
C GLN A 120 0.44 -21.99 0.67
N GLY A 121 -0.02 -21.81 -0.56
CA GLY A 121 -0.30 -22.90 -1.49
C GLY A 121 0.34 -22.69 -2.86
N TRP A 122 0.74 -23.79 -3.47
CA TRP A 122 1.24 -23.84 -4.84
C TRP A 122 0.08 -23.88 -5.83
N VAL A 123 0.19 -23.09 -6.91
CA VAL A 123 -0.81 -23.01 -7.97
C VAL A 123 -0.14 -22.95 -9.35
N PRO A 124 -0.87 -23.32 -10.42
CA PRO A 124 -0.34 -23.21 -11.77
C PRO A 124 -0.12 -21.75 -12.16
N TYR A 125 0.90 -21.51 -12.99
CA TYR A 125 1.11 -20.23 -13.64
C TYR A 125 1.60 -20.45 -15.06
N GLU A 126 0.83 -19.97 -16.04
CA GLU A 126 1.10 -20.13 -17.48
C GLU A 126 1.53 -21.58 -17.82
N TYR A 127 0.85 -22.56 -17.22
CA TYR A 127 1.27 -23.96 -17.22
C TYR A 127 1.50 -24.49 -18.64
N GLY A 128 2.68 -25.07 -18.87
CA GLY A 128 3.09 -25.61 -20.16
C GLY A 128 3.51 -24.56 -21.20
N LYS A 129 3.48 -23.26 -20.89
CA LYS A 129 3.91 -22.20 -21.82
C LYS A 129 5.34 -21.77 -21.55
N THR A 130 6.09 -21.47 -22.61
CA THR A 130 7.39 -20.82 -22.50
C THR A 130 7.22 -19.33 -22.24
N VAL A 131 7.62 -18.86 -21.06
CA VAL A 131 7.52 -17.45 -20.69
C VAL A 131 8.93 -16.88 -20.48
N LYS A 132 9.34 -15.95 -21.35
CA LYS A 132 10.61 -15.21 -21.22
C LYS A 132 10.46 -14.04 -20.26
N TYR A 133 11.41 -13.87 -19.35
CA TYR A 133 11.48 -12.69 -18.49
C TYR A 133 12.30 -11.58 -19.17
N ASN A 134 11.62 -10.79 -20.00
CA ASN A 134 12.21 -9.72 -20.80
C ASN A 134 11.83 -8.32 -20.29
N TYR A 135 12.25 -7.28 -21.00
CA TYR A 135 11.94 -5.88 -20.69
C TYR A 135 10.47 -5.62 -20.34
N ASN A 136 9.52 -6.21 -21.09
CA ASN A 136 8.10 -6.01 -20.81
C ASN A 136 7.66 -6.64 -19.49
N CYS A 137 8.36 -7.66 -19.00
CA CYS A 137 8.12 -8.26 -17.69
C CYS A 137 8.77 -7.45 -16.57
N PHE A 138 10.03 -7.02 -16.75
CA PHE A 138 10.81 -6.46 -15.63
C PHE A 138 10.83 -4.94 -15.55
N LYS A 139 10.36 -4.20 -16.56
CA LYS A 139 10.36 -2.72 -16.52
C LYS A 139 9.64 -2.14 -15.31
N CYS A 140 8.73 -2.91 -14.70
CA CYS A 140 8.01 -2.54 -13.48
C CYS A 140 8.50 -3.28 -12.21
N HIS A 141 9.57 -4.08 -12.32
CA HIS A 141 10.12 -4.92 -11.24
C HIS A 141 11.61 -4.65 -10.95
N THR A 142 12.27 -3.81 -11.74
CA THR A 142 13.72 -3.52 -11.64
C THR A 142 14.00 -2.03 -11.78
N THR A 143 15.17 -1.60 -11.33
CA THR A 143 15.67 -0.22 -11.46
C THR A 143 16.53 -0.07 -12.70
N GLY A 144 16.34 1.02 -13.43
CA GLY A 144 17.05 1.31 -14.68
C GLY A 144 16.83 0.28 -15.79
N PRO A 145 15.59 -0.14 -16.09
CA PRO A 145 15.35 -1.12 -17.13
C PRO A 145 15.69 -0.57 -18.52
N SER A 146 16.38 -1.36 -19.33
CA SER A 146 16.66 -1.09 -20.74
C SER A 146 16.17 -2.25 -21.61
N ALA A 147 15.62 -1.92 -22.78
CA ALA A 147 15.20 -2.92 -23.77
C ALA A 147 16.39 -3.56 -24.51
N THR A 148 17.60 -2.99 -24.38
CA THR A 148 18.80 -3.45 -25.09
C THR A 148 19.61 -4.45 -24.26
N GLY A 149 20.27 -5.40 -24.93
CA GLY A 149 21.16 -6.38 -24.29
C GLY A 149 20.41 -7.58 -23.71
N SER A 150 21.04 -8.30 -22.78
CA SER A 150 20.42 -9.43 -22.09
C SER A 150 21.01 -9.59 -20.69
N TRP A 151 20.16 -9.53 -19.66
CA TRP A 151 20.56 -9.61 -18.26
C TRP A 151 21.09 -10.99 -17.85
N ASN A 152 20.77 -12.04 -18.62
CA ASN A 152 21.19 -13.41 -18.33
C ASN A 152 22.62 -13.76 -18.83
N GLY A 153 23.35 -12.78 -19.36
CA GLY A 153 24.70 -12.97 -19.89
C GLY A 153 24.77 -13.61 -21.28
N ASN A 154 23.63 -13.99 -21.88
CA ASN A 154 23.58 -14.48 -23.27
C ASN A 154 22.98 -13.39 -24.19
N PRO A 155 23.80 -12.70 -25.00
CA PRO A 155 23.30 -11.64 -25.89
C PRO A 155 22.25 -12.10 -26.89
N ALA A 156 22.28 -13.37 -27.32
CA ALA A 156 21.35 -13.90 -28.31
C ALA A 156 19.89 -13.92 -27.82
N ASP A 157 19.68 -13.98 -26.50
CA ASP A 157 18.33 -14.04 -25.93
C ASP A 157 17.60 -12.68 -25.96
N SER A 158 18.35 -11.58 -26.08
CA SER A 158 17.83 -10.21 -26.24
C SER A 158 16.75 -9.86 -25.20
N LEU A 159 16.99 -10.20 -23.93
CA LEU A 159 15.99 -10.02 -22.87
C LEU A 159 15.89 -8.58 -22.36
N GLY A 160 16.83 -7.71 -22.71
CA GLY A 160 17.06 -6.41 -22.10
C GLY A 160 17.93 -6.50 -20.84
N THR A 161 18.27 -5.36 -20.26
CA THR A 161 19.10 -5.24 -19.05
C THR A 161 18.43 -4.36 -17.99
N PHE A 162 18.98 -4.36 -16.78
CA PHE A 162 18.59 -3.46 -15.71
C PHE A 162 19.79 -3.18 -14.80
N SER A 163 19.75 -2.07 -14.06
CA SER A 163 20.83 -1.67 -13.14
C SER A 163 20.76 -2.40 -11.80
N GLU A 164 19.57 -2.55 -11.22
CA GLU A 164 19.38 -3.27 -9.95
C GLU A 164 18.07 -4.07 -9.93
N PRO A 165 18.04 -5.23 -9.25
CA PRO A 165 16.79 -5.95 -9.00
C PRO A 165 15.92 -5.21 -7.98
N GLY A 166 14.60 -5.25 -8.21
CA GLY A 166 13.64 -4.48 -7.42
C GLY A 166 13.54 -3.02 -7.86
N ILE A 167 12.45 -2.38 -7.46
CA ILE A 167 12.29 -0.93 -7.60
C ILE A 167 13.00 -0.26 -6.43
N ARG A 168 14.09 0.43 -6.74
CA ARG A 168 14.97 1.12 -5.80
C ARG A 168 14.81 2.64 -5.93
N CYS A 169 15.64 3.40 -5.22
CA CYS A 169 15.57 4.87 -5.18
C CYS A 169 15.58 5.47 -6.59
N GLU A 170 16.54 5.09 -7.43
CA GLU A 170 16.66 5.56 -8.81
C GLU A 170 15.57 5.00 -9.74
N GLY A 171 14.87 3.95 -9.30
CA GLY A 171 13.66 3.43 -9.95
C GLY A 171 12.51 4.43 -9.89
N CYS A 172 12.51 5.36 -8.95
CA CYS A 172 11.55 6.48 -8.89
C CYS A 172 12.19 7.81 -9.29
N HIS A 173 13.41 8.08 -8.81
CA HIS A 173 14.12 9.35 -8.96
C HIS A 173 14.88 9.53 -10.28
N GLY A 174 15.06 8.46 -11.05
CA GLY A 174 15.93 8.44 -12.23
C GLY A 174 17.41 8.24 -11.88
N PRO A 175 18.30 8.20 -12.89
CA PRO A 175 19.74 8.04 -12.70
C PRO A 175 20.32 9.21 -11.89
N GLY A 176 21.10 8.92 -10.86
CA GLY A 176 21.53 9.87 -9.84
C GLY A 176 23.00 10.29 -9.90
N SER A 177 23.74 9.99 -10.97
CA SER A 177 25.19 10.24 -11.02
C SER A 177 25.61 11.67 -10.70
N ASP A 178 24.93 12.68 -11.25
CA ASP A 178 25.32 14.07 -11.01
C ASP A 178 24.85 14.55 -9.64
N HIS A 179 23.71 14.04 -9.15
CA HIS A 179 23.23 14.33 -7.79
C HIS A 179 24.19 13.76 -6.74
N ALA A 180 24.68 12.52 -6.96
CA ALA A 180 25.64 11.87 -6.07
C ALA A 180 26.99 12.61 -6.08
N ALA A 181 27.43 13.10 -7.24
CA ALA A 181 28.68 13.86 -7.36
C ALA A 181 28.55 15.29 -6.77
N ASN A 182 27.38 15.92 -6.90
CA ASN A 182 27.11 17.25 -6.38
C ASN A 182 25.66 17.35 -5.84
N PRO A 183 25.46 17.24 -4.50
CA PRO A 183 24.13 17.24 -3.89
C PRO A 183 23.30 18.51 -4.08
N THR A 184 23.89 19.61 -4.58
CA THR A 184 23.15 20.81 -4.96
C THR A 184 22.30 20.61 -6.22
N ILE A 185 22.72 19.70 -7.10
CA ILE A 185 21.96 19.25 -8.27
C ILE A 185 20.86 18.32 -7.78
N LYS A 186 19.61 18.53 -8.21
CA LYS A 186 18.49 17.66 -7.85
C LYS A 186 18.46 16.42 -8.77
N PRO A 187 17.96 15.26 -8.29
CA PRO A 187 17.76 14.11 -9.17
C PRO A 187 16.77 14.46 -10.30
N PRO A 188 16.83 13.73 -11.44
CA PRO A 188 15.97 13.99 -12.60
C PRO A 188 14.47 14.04 -12.29
N VAL A 189 14.02 13.20 -11.36
CA VAL A 189 12.64 13.19 -10.88
C VAL A 189 12.60 13.59 -9.41
N GLN A 190 11.89 14.69 -9.13
CA GLN A 190 11.73 15.24 -7.78
C GLN A 190 10.33 14.94 -7.22
N GLY A 191 10.14 15.12 -5.90
CA GLY A 191 8.91 14.73 -5.18
C GLY A 191 7.62 15.33 -5.74
N ASN A 192 7.65 16.56 -6.27
CA ASN A 192 6.49 17.21 -6.89
C ASN A 192 6.31 16.80 -8.37
N SER A 193 7.35 16.21 -8.97
CA SER A 193 7.40 15.62 -10.31
C SER A 193 6.87 14.18 -10.33
N LEU A 194 6.62 13.57 -9.16
CA LEU A 194 5.85 12.33 -9.00
C LEU A 194 4.35 12.59 -9.27
N LYS A 195 4.04 13.34 -10.34
CA LYS A 195 2.69 13.38 -10.90
C LYS A 195 2.24 11.94 -11.13
N ILE A 196 0.92 11.74 -11.09
CA ILE A 196 0.23 10.45 -11.21
C ILE A 196 0.90 9.48 -12.21
N ASP A 197 1.41 10.00 -13.33
CA ASP A 197 2.06 9.24 -14.39
C ASP A 197 3.33 8.48 -13.99
N ARG A 198 4.14 8.95 -13.01
CA ARG A 198 5.35 8.21 -12.59
C ARG A 198 4.99 6.90 -11.90
N CYS A 199 3.95 6.90 -11.06
CA CYS A 199 3.40 5.68 -10.51
C CYS A 199 2.81 4.81 -11.63
N GLY A 200 2.26 5.48 -12.65
CA GLY A 200 1.73 4.90 -13.89
C GLY A 200 2.74 4.18 -14.76
N ASP A 201 4.05 4.34 -14.57
CA ASP A 201 5.01 3.51 -15.30
C ASP A 201 4.88 2.03 -14.94
N CYS A 202 4.36 1.75 -13.73
CA CYS A 202 4.26 0.40 -13.18
C CYS A 202 2.83 0.01 -12.77
N HIS A 203 2.05 0.95 -12.24
CA HIS A 203 0.71 0.70 -11.69
C HIS A 203 -0.40 0.89 -12.73
N GLN A 204 -0.21 0.26 -13.90
CA GLN A 204 -1.15 0.31 -15.01
C GLN A 204 -1.11 -0.95 -15.85
N ARG A 205 -2.15 -1.11 -16.67
CA ARG A 205 -2.14 -2.03 -17.80
C ARG A 205 -2.86 -1.41 -18.99
N GLY A 206 -2.20 -1.39 -20.15
CA GLY A 206 -2.76 -0.79 -21.36
C GLY A 206 -2.67 0.73 -21.43
N GLY A 207 -1.77 1.34 -20.65
CA GLY A 207 -1.52 2.78 -20.57
C GLY A 207 -2.21 3.45 -19.38
N THR A 208 -1.93 4.73 -19.16
CA THR A 208 -2.49 5.57 -18.09
C THR A 208 -3.88 6.11 -18.42
N THR A 209 -4.78 5.22 -18.88
CA THR A 209 -6.16 5.54 -19.29
C THR A 209 -7.18 5.11 -18.23
N ASN A 210 -8.45 5.49 -18.33
CA ASN A 210 -9.51 4.98 -17.44
C ASN A 210 -10.01 3.56 -17.81
N SER A 211 -9.41 2.89 -18.80
CA SER A 211 -9.74 1.51 -19.15
C SER A 211 -9.11 0.56 -18.13
N ILE A 212 -9.94 -0.12 -17.32
CA ILE A 212 -9.47 -1.02 -16.25
C ILE A 212 -9.63 -2.49 -16.68
N PRO A 213 -8.54 -3.22 -16.96
CA PRO A 213 -8.56 -4.65 -17.23
C PRO A 213 -9.17 -5.49 -16.10
N ALA A 214 -9.97 -6.47 -16.50
CA ALA A 214 -10.61 -7.42 -15.61
C ALA A 214 -10.53 -8.84 -16.19
N GLY A 215 -10.73 -9.83 -15.33
CA GLY A 215 -10.82 -11.22 -15.74
C GLY A 215 -11.13 -12.15 -14.56
N GLY A 216 -11.87 -13.22 -14.82
CA GLY A 216 -12.31 -14.15 -13.78
C GLY A 216 -13.23 -13.51 -12.73
N GLY A 217 -13.90 -12.40 -13.08
CA GLY A 217 -14.79 -11.64 -12.20
C GLY A 217 -14.06 -10.83 -11.11
N TYR A 218 -12.83 -10.39 -11.38
CA TYR A 218 -12.05 -9.46 -10.56
C TYR A 218 -11.35 -8.45 -11.47
N ILE A 219 -11.01 -7.28 -10.92
CA ILE A 219 -10.01 -6.40 -11.54
C ILE A 219 -8.67 -7.13 -11.55
N GLN A 220 -7.89 -6.98 -12.62
CA GLN A 220 -6.57 -7.60 -12.68
C GLN A 220 -5.55 -6.78 -11.88
N HIS A 221 -4.65 -7.48 -11.18
CA HIS A 221 -3.34 -7.04 -10.69
C HIS A 221 -3.23 -5.72 -9.90
N HIS A 222 -2.51 -4.73 -10.43
CA HIS A 222 -2.15 -3.43 -9.82
C HIS A 222 -2.44 -2.28 -10.79
N GLU A 223 -3.68 -2.20 -11.27
CA GLU A 223 -4.14 -1.26 -12.28
C GLU A 223 -4.63 0.05 -11.63
N GLN A 224 -4.03 0.44 -10.49
CA GLN A 224 -4.55 1.52 -9.65
C GLN A 224 -4.60 2.86 -10.37
N ILE A 225 -3.72 3.14 -11.34
CA ILE A 225 -3.84 4.37 -12.11
C ILE A 225 -5.08 4.36 -12.98
N ASN A 226 -5.41 3.22 -13.60
CA ASN A 226 -6.58 3.10 -14.45
C ASN A 226 -7.85 3.28 -13.63
N GLU A 227 -7.85 2.74 -12.41
CA GLU A 227 -8.92 2.91 -11.43
C GLU A 227 -9.06 4.37 -10.97
N MET A 228 -7.96 5.05 -10.65
CA MET A 228 -7.96 6.47 -10.27
C MET A 228 -8.49 7.36 -11.41
N ARG A 229 -8.08 7.07 -12.67
CA ARG A 229 -8.56 7.78 -13.88
C ARG A 229 -10.05 7.54 -14.17
N ALA A 230 -10.62 6.47 -13.64
CA ALA A 230 -12.05 6.17 -13.71
C ALA A 230 -12.82 6.66 -12.47
N SER A 231 -12.28 7.67 -11.76
CA SER A 231 -12.87 8.21 -10.54
C SER A 231 -12.78 9.73 -10.53
N LYS A 232 -13.68 10.38 -9.77
CA LYS A 232 -13.67 11.84 -9.59
C LYS A 232 -12.40 12.38 -8.91
N HIS A 233 -11.53 11.51 -8.40
CA HIS A 233 -10.25 11.92 -7.83
C HIS A 233 -9.12 12.01 -8.88
N GLY A 234 -9.36 11.61 -10.13
CA GLY A 234 -8.33 11.61 -11.17
C GLY A 234 -8.86 11.60 -12.61
N ASP A 235 -10.12 11.95 -12.83
CA ASP A 235 -10.79 11.94 -14.14
C ASP A 235 -10.35 13.10 -15.05
N GLY A 236 -9.46 13.98 -14.58
CA GLY A 236 -8.99 15.15 -15.33
C GLY A 236 -9.95 16.34 -15.25
N GLN A 237 -11.00 16.28 -14.43
CA GLN A 237 -11.91 17.39 -14.19
C GLN A 237 -11.61 18.06 -12.83
N GLY A 238 -11.34 19.37 -12.85
CA GLY A 238 -10.97 20.11 -11.64
C GLY A 238 -9.53 19.85 -11.20
N VAL A 239 -9.31 19.66 -9.89
CA VAL A 239 -7.98 19.38 -9.32
C VAL A 239 -7.85 17.88 -9.07
N ASP A 240 -7.15 17.19 -9.97
CA ASP A 240 -6.80 15.78 -9.81
C ASP A 240 -5.92 15.55 -8.57
N LEU A 241 -6.24 14.52 -7.80
CA LEU A 241 -5.36 14.02 -6.76
C LEU A 241 -4.29 13.11 -7.38
N THR A 242 -3.09 13.14 -6.81
CA THR A 242 -2.01 12.22 -7.19
C THR A 242 -1.88 11.10 -6.16
N CYS A 243 -1.17 10.02 -6.50
CA CYS A 243 -0.86 8.96 -5.55
C CYS A 243 -0.13 9.51 -4.31
N ALA A 244 0.79 10.46 -4.51
CA ALA A 244 1.56 11.10 -3.45
C ALA A 244 0.76 12.12 -2.61
N THR A 245 -0.45 12.50 -3.07
CA THR A 245 -1.38 13.32 -2.28
C THR A 245 -1.83 12.53 -1.05
N CYS A 246 -2.17 11.24 -1.22
CA CYS A 246 -2.64 10.40 -0.13
C CYS A 246 -1.53 9.58 0.51
N HIS A 247 -0.57 9.09 -0.26
CA HIS A 247 0.46 8.16 0.22
C HIS A 247 1.79 8.84 0.53
N GLU A 248 2.39 8.47 1.66
CA GLU A 248 3.81 8.66 1.85
C GLU A 248 4.59 7.57 1.10
N VAL A 249 5.27 7.98 0.02
CA VAL A 249 5.88 7.05 -0.95
C VAL A 249 7.07 6.26 -0.40
N HIS A 250 7.63 6.70 0.74
CA HIS A 250 8.71 5.99 1.43
C HIS A 250 8.23 5.02 2.50
N LEU A 251 6.95 5.04 2.90
CA LEU A 251 6.44 4.18 3.97
C LEU A 251 5.77 2.92 3.41
N PRO A 252 5.89 1.76 4.08
CA PRO A 252 5.23 0.54 3.65
C PRO A 252 3.71 0.62 3.92
N LEU A 253 2.92 0.33 2.88
CA LEU A 253 1.46 0.16 3.01
C LEU A 253 1.05 -1.29 3.32
N ARG A 254 1.90 -2.24 2.91
CA ARG A 254 1.70 -3.66 3.15
C ARG A 254 2.41 -4.03 4.44
N TYR A 255 1.70 -4.73 5.32
CA TYR A 255 2.14 -5.12 6.67
C TYR A 255 2.14 -3.96 7.66
N LYS A 256 1.03 -3.81 8.38
CA LYS A 256 0.81 -2.71 9.32
C LYS A 256 1.91 -2.58 10.38
N ASN A 257 2.50 -3.70 10.80
CA ASN A 257 3.51 -3.73 11.86
C ASN A 257 4.95 -3.55 11.34
N ALA A 258 5.13 -3.32 10.03
CA ALA A 258 6.45 -3.05 9.47
C ALA A 258 6.95 -1.66 9.88
N THR A 259 6.05 -0.69 10.02
CA THR A 259 6.39 0.70 10.36
C THR A 259 5.54 1.19 11.53
N SER A 260 6.10 2.12 12.31
CA SER A 260 5.38 2.84 13.36
C SER A 260 4.84 4.19 12.88
N PHE A 261 5.04 4.53 11.60
CA PHE A 261 4.62 5.78 10.99
C PHE A 261 3.32 5.59 10.18
N GLU A 262 2.54 6.65 10.03
CA GLU A 262 1.29 6.62 9.26
C GLU A 262 1.59 6.77 7.74
N PRO A 263 1.37 5.75 6.91
CA PRO A 263 1.65 5.82 5.47
C PRO A 263 0.59 6.61 4.69
N ILE A 264 -0.57 6.90 5.29
CA ILE A 264 -1.64 7.69 4.68
C ILE A 264 -1.61 9.12 5.23
N LYS A 265 -1.13 10.06 4.43
CA LYS A 265 -0.98 11.48 4.80
C LYS A 265 -2.27 12.28 4.70
N GLN A 266 -3.15 11.91 3.77
CA GLN A 266 -4.45 12.55 3.56
C GLN A 266 -5.55 11.51 3.79
N LYS A 267 -6.41 11.76 4.78
CA LYS A 267 -7.53 10.87 5.11
C LYS A 267 -8.78 11.32 4.36
N CYS A 268 -9.71 10.40 4.15
CA CYS A 268 -10.96 10.68 3.45
C CYS A 268 -11.76 11.78 4.17
N GLN A 269 -11.79 11.72 5.50
CA GLN A 269 -12.55 12.63 6.37
C GLN A 269 -12.05 14.07 6.31
N ASP A 270 -10.79 14.29 5.93
CA ASP A 270 -10.20 15.62 5.80
C ASP A 270 -10.88 16.42 4.67
N CYS A 271 -11.40 15.73 3.65
CA CYS A 271 -12.13 16.33 2.52
C CYS A 271 -13.63 16.01 2.51
N HIS A 272 -14.03 14.90 3.13
CA HIS A 272 -15.43 14.42 3.18
C HIS A 272 -16.02 14.54 4.60
N THR A 273 -15.98 15.74 5.17
CA THR A 273 -16.38 16.02 6.57
C THR A 273 -17.83 15.68 6.91
N GLY A 274 -18.72 15.63 5.91
CA GLY A 274 -20.12 15.26 6.07
C GLY A 274 -20.44 13.77 5.93
N HIS A 275 -19.44 12.90 5.75
CA HIS A 275 -19.66 11.47 5.54
C HIS A 275 -19.28 10.68 6.78
N GLN A 276 -20.29 10.20 7.50
CA GLN A 276 -20.15 9.30 8.65
C GLN A 276 -21.27 8.27 8.63
N ILE A 277 -20.96 7.03 9.01
CA ILE A 277 -21.99 6.00 9.20
C ILE A 277 -22.40 6.02 10.65
N LEU A 278 -23.70 6.18 10.91
CA LEU A 278 -24.27 6.11 12.25
C LEU A 278 -24.90 4.73 12.49
N LEU A 279 -24.73 4.17 13.68
CA LEU A 279 -25.45 3.01 14.20
C LEU A 279 -26.21 3.48 15.45
N ASN A 280 -27.54 3.41 15.41
CA ASN A 280 -28.43 3.94 16.46
C ASN A 280 -28.11 5.39 16.85
N GLY A 281 -27.78 6.22 15.86
CA GLY A 281 -27.42 7.63 16.04
C GLY A 281 -25.98 7.87 16.53
N GLN A 282 -25.19 6.83 16.78
CA GLN A 282 -23.79 6.95 17.18
C GLN A 282 -22.83 6.62 16.02
N PRO A 283 -21.68 7.31 15.90
CA PRO A 283 -20.68 6.97 14.90
C PRO A 283 -20.30 5.49 14.94
N LYS A 284 -20.36 4.78 13.81
CA LYS A 284 -19.88 3.41 13.70
C LYS A 284 -18.37 3.42 13.45
N PRO A 285 -17.57 2.65 14.20
CA PRO A 285 -16.12 2.55 13.99
C PRO A 285 -15.82 1.70 12.76
N ILE A 286 -15.86 2.32 11.59
CA ILE A 286 -15.51 1.70 10.31
C ILE A 286 -14.66 2.65 9.48
N ASP A 287 -13.60 2.13 8.87
CA ASP A 287 -12.76 2.95 8.00
C ASP A 287 -13.44 3.11 6.63
N CYS A 288 -13.39 4.31 6.05
CA CYS A 288 -13.97 4.58 4.72
C CYS A 288 -13.45 3.59 3.67
N VAL A 289 -12.18 3.21 3.76
CA VAL A 289 -11.48 2.29 2.85
C VAL A 289 -11.99 0.85 2.94
N ASP A 290 -12.78 0.50 3.96
CA ASP A 290 -13.40 -0.82 4.02
C ASP A 290 -14.50 -0.93 2.96
N CYS A 291 -15.32 0.09 2.78
CA CYS A 291 -16.36 0.07 1.75
C CYS A 291 -15.84 0.63 0.41
N HIS A 292 -15.24 1.82 0.44
CA HIS A 292 -14.86 2.59 -0.74
C HIS A 292 -13.53 2.17 -1.38
N MET A 293 -12.79 1.25 -0.75
CA MET A 293 -11.59 0.64 -1.33
C MET A 293 -11.59 -0.86 -1.09
N ALA A 294 -12.74 -1.48 -1.33
CA ALA A 294 -12.93 -2.91 -1.20
C ALA A 294 -11.85 -3.69 -1.97
N PRO A 295 -11.36 -4.83 -1.47
CA PRO A 295 -10.49 -5.70 -2.24
C PRO A 295 -11.29 -6.34 -3.39
N ALA A 296 -11.36 -5.64 -4.52
CA ALA A 296 -11.99 -6.09 -5.77
C ALA A 296 -10.97 -6.55 -6.82
N THR A 297 -9.68 -6.37 -6.53
CA THR A 297 -8.57 -6.63 -7.44
C THR A 297 -7.85 -7.92 -7.06
N LYS A 298 -7.52 -8.74 -8.07
CA LYS A 298 -6.82 -10.02 -7.93
C LYS A 298 -5.41 -9.93 -8.51
N SER A 299 -4.42 -9.86 -7.61
CA SER A 299 -3.02 -10.11 -7.90
C SER A 299 -2.71 -11.60 -7.91
N ALA A 300 -3.04 -12.32 -6.84
CA ALA A 300 -2.77 -13.75 -6.67
C ALA A 300 -4.03 -14.54 -6.33
N VAL A 301 -4.80 -14.05 -5.35
CA VAL A 301 -5.92 -14.76 -4.74
C VAL A 301 -7.21 -13.97 -4.93
N GLY A 302 -8.25 -14.68 -5.36
CA GLY A 302 -9.63 -14.18 -5.35
C GLY A 302 -10.53 -15.27 -4.77
N LYS A 303 -11.43 -14.89 -3.88
CA LYS A 303 -12.29 -15.80 -3.11
C LYS A 303 -13.74 -15.34 -3.18
N VAL A 304 -14.63 -16.32 -3.24
CA VAL A 304 -16.04 -16.16 -2.86
C VAL A 304 -16.12 -16.33 -1.34
N VAL A 305 -16.81 -15.42 -0.66
CA VAL A 305 -16.90 -15.39 0.81
C VAL A 305 -18.38 -15.30 1.18
N GLY A 306 -19.02 -16.45 1.37
CA GLY A 306 -20.48 -16.56 1.42
C GLY A 306 -21.11 -15.99 0.14
N ASN A 307 -22.03 -15.04 0.29
CA ASN A 307 -22.62 -14.30 -0.83
C ASN A 307 -21.75 -13.14 -1.35
N GLY A 308 -20.57 -12.91 -0.77
CA GLY A 308 -19.65 -11.85 -1.16
C GLY A 308 -18.46 -12.31 -1.99
N ARG A 309 -17.64 -11.34 -2.39
CA ARG A 309 -16.38 -11.56 -3.12
C ARG A 309 -15.24 -10.74 -2.53
N ARG A 310 -14.03 -11.29 -2.62
CA ARG A 310 -12.82 -10.66 -2.12
C ARG A 310 -11.62 -11.03 -2.98
N GLY A 311 -10.98 -10.03 -3.57
CA GLY A 311 -9.62 -10.08 -4.09
C GLY A 311 -8.57 -9.90 -2.98
N ASP A 312 -7.33 -9.66 -3.37
CA ASP A 312 -6.17 -9.51 -2.47
C ASP A 312 -5.47 -8.16 -2.61
N VAL A 313 -6.00 -7.28 -3.47
CA VAL A 313 -5.56 -5.88 -3.63
C VAL A 313 -6.77 -4.96 -3.50
N LYS A 314 -6.63 -3.90 -2.69
CA LYS A 314 -7.66 -2.85 -2.54
C LYS A 314 -7.80 -2.07 -3.83
N THR A 315 -9.04 -1.87 -4.27
CA THR A 315 -9.36 -1.02 -5.42
C THR A 315 -9.21 0.46 -5.06
N HIS A 316 -8.89 1.27 -6.06
CA HIS A 316 -8.95 2.73 -6.06
C HIS A 316 -10.18 3.24 -6.85
N ILE A 317 -11.17 2.36 -7.08
CA ILE A 317 -12.52 2.76 -7.47
C ILE A 317 -13.30 3.10 -6.20
N PHE A 318 -13.57 4.39 -6.00
CA PHE A 318 -14.25 4.88 -4.79
C PHE A 318 -15.78 4.82 -4.88
N GLY A 319 -16.33 4.83 -6.09
CA GLY A 319 -17.76 4.70 -6.34
C GLY A 319 -18.29 3.32 -5.97
N ILE A 320 -19.48 3.26 -5.39
CA ILE A 320 -20.18 2.01 -5.09
C ILE A 320 -21.50 2.03 -5.87
N ASN A 321 -21.76 0.96 -6.63
CA ASN A 321 -23.08 0.75 -7.21
C ASN A 321 -24.00 0.23 -6.10
N THR A 322 -24.97 1.05 -5.69
CA THR A 322 -25.87 0.78 -4.58
C THR A 322 -27.10 -0.06 -4.97
N SER A 323 -27.23 -0.40 -6.25
CA SER A 323 -28.30 -1.27 -6.74
C SER A 323 -28.10 -2.72 -6.31
N ALA A 324 -29.21 -3.46 -6.17
CA ALA A 324 -29.20 -4.89 -5.86
C ALA A 324 -28.79 -5.74 -7.09
N VAL A 325 -27.54 -5.57 -7.54
CA VAL A 325 -26.96 -6.25 -8.70
C VAL A 325 -25.70 -7.00 -8.30
N ASN A 326 -25.47 -8.15 -8.93
CA ASN A 326 -24.30 -8.97 -8.64
C ASN A 326 -23.04 -8.46 -9.36
N TYR A 327 -21.89 -9.02 -8.97
CA TYR A 327 -20.56 -8.65 -9.47
C TYR A 327 -20.42 -8.66 -10.99
N THR A 328 -21.21 -9.45 -11.73
CA THR A 328 -21.10 -9.50 -13.20
C THR A 328 -21.46 -8.15 -13.82
N GLN A 329 -22.32 -7.36 -13.17
CA GLN A 329 -22.71 -6.03 -13.64
C GLN A 329 -21.61 -4.97 -13.44
N MET A 330 -20.55 -5.29 -12.69
CA MET A 330 -19.35 -4.46 -12.58
C MET A 330 -18.50 -4.51 -13.86
N PHE A 331 -18.62 -5.57 -14.66
CA PHE A 331 -17.73 -5.84 -15.78
C PHE A 331 -18.45 -5.69 -17.12
N THR A 332 -17.67 -5.53 -18.19
CA THR A 332 -18.17 -5.63 -19.57
C THR A 332 -18.76 -7.02 -19.82
N PRO A 333 -19.66 -7.20 -20.82
CA PRO A 333 -20.30 -8.50 -21.08
C PRO A 333 -19.32 -9.67 -21.32
N ASP A 334 -18.14 -9.38 -21.87
CA ASP A 334 -17.06 -10.34 -22.08
C ASP A 334 -16.17 -10.56 -20.83
N GLY A 335 -16.40 -9.80 -19.75
CA GLY A 335 -15.66 -9.84 -18.50
C GLY A 335 -14.23 -9.31 -18.58
N SER A 336 -13.82 -8.70 -19.71
CA SER A 336 -12.43 -8.30 -19.97
C SER A 336 -12.06 -6.95 -19.35
N LYS A 337 -13.04 -6.12 -18.98
CA LYS A 337 -12.84 -4.80 -18.37
C LYS A 337 -13.90 -4.49 -17.31
N VAL A 338 -13.60 -3.54 -16.43
CA VAL A 338 -14.62 -2.88 -15.60
C VAL A 338 -15.50 -2.00 -16.50
N LYS A 339 -16.81 -2.06 -16.30
CA LYS A 339 -17.78 -1.22 -16.99
C LYS A 339 -17.73 0.20 -16.44
N LEU A 340 -17.71 1.18 -17.33
CA LEU A 340 -17.79 2.60 -17.00
C LEU A 340 -19.20 3.13 -17.26
N ASP A 341 -19.61 4.15 -16.50
CA ASP A 341 -20.84 4.90 -16.76
C ASP A 341 -20.69 5.90 -17.93
N ALA A 342 -21.74 6.68 -18.21
CA ALA A 342 -21.73 7.68 -19.28
C ALA A 342 -20.71 8.81 -19.08
N ASN A 343 -20.23 9.01 -17.84
CA ASN A 343 -19.21 9.99 -17.50
C ASN A 343 -17.80 9.37 -17.46
N GLY A 344 -17.65 8.09 -17.80
CA GLY A 344 -16.38 7.38 -17.74
C GLY A 344 -15.95 6.97 -16.33
N LEU A 345 -16.88 6.92 -15.37
CA LEU A 345 -16.61 6.56 -13.98
C LEU A 345 -16.92 5.08 -13.71
N ALA A 346 -16.10 4.46 -12.87
CA ALA A 346 -16.29 3.09 -12.42
C ALA A 346 -16.97 3.03 -11.04
N ALA A 347 -17.66 1.92 -10.76
CA ALA A 347 -18.25 1.66 -9.46
C ALA A 347 -18.14 0.18 -9.06
N VAL A 348 -17.85 -0.08 -7.80
CA VAL A 348 -17.75 -1.42 -7.21
C VAL A 348 -19.14 -1.91 -6.79
N THR A 349 -19.47 -3.18 -7.03
CA THR A 349 -20.77 -3.75 -6.60
C THR A 349 -20.77 -4.16 -5.12
N LEU A 350 -21.98 -4.35 -4.57
CA LEU A 350 -22.20 -4.68 -3.17
C LEU A 350 -21.64 -6.05 -2.76
N ASP A 351 -21.39 -6.97 -3.70
CA ASP A 351 -20.72 -8.26 -3.41
C ASP A 351 -19.32 -8.04 -2.82
N PHE A 352 -18.60 -7.02 -3.32
CA PHE A 352 -17.27 -6.66 -2.84
C PHE A 352 -17.32 -5.67 -1.67
N ALA A 353 -18.21 -4.69 -1.72
CA ALA A 353 -18.27 -3.62 -0.73
C ALA A 353 -18.92 -4.05 0.60
N CYS A 354 -20.00 -4.84 0.55
CA CYS A 354 -20.80 -5.20 1.72
C CYS A 354 -20.74 -6.69 2.04
N LEU A 355 -21.05 -7.56 1.08
CA LEU A 355 -21.32 -8.97 1.34
C LEU A 355 -20.07 -9.77 1.74
N ARG A 356 -18.86 -9.23 1.51
CA ARG A 356 -17.62 -9.86 2.00
C ARG A 356 -17.50 -9.89 3.53
N CYS A 357 -18.16 -8.96 4.23
CA CYS A 357 -18.24 -8.91 5.70
C CYS A 357 -19.60 -9.41 6.20
N HIS A 358 -20.65 -9.29 5.37
CA HIS A 358 -22.01 -9.72 5.65
C HIS A 358 -22.37 -10.98 4.86
N THR A 359 -21.59 -12.04 5.05
CA THR A 359 -21.53 -13.24 4.18
C THR A 359 -22.85 -14.00 4.03
N ASN A 360 -23.76 -13.84 5.00
CA ASN A 360 -25.06 -14.53 5.06
C ASN A 360 -26.23 -13.63 4.62
N LYS A 361 -25.94 -12.40 4.16
CA LYS A 361 -26.93 -11.46 3.65
C LYS A 361 -26.95 -11.50 2.13
N ASP A 362 -28.00 -10.96 1.52
CA ASP A 362 -28.16 -10.89 0.08
C ASP A 362 -28.02 -9.45 -0.44
N LEU A 363 -28.06 -9.31 -1.77
CA LEU A 363 -27.93 -8.02 -2.46
C LEU A 363 -29.09 -7.08 -2.13
N THR A 364 -30.30 -7.60 -1.94
CA THR A 364 -31.48 -6.82 -1.55
C THR A 364 -31.27 -6.17 -0.19
N TRP A 365 -30.79 -6.94 0.79
CA TRP A 365 -30.41 -6.44 2.09
C TRP A 365 -29.33 -5.36 1.97
N ALA A 366 -28.25 -5.61 1.23
CA ALA A 366 -27.17 -4.64 1.11
C ALA A 366 -27.64 -3.33 0.46
N ALA A 367 -28.42 -3.43 -0.62
CA ALA A 367 -28.96 -2.28 -1.34
C ALA A 367 -29.90 -1.44 -0.49
N SER A 368 -30.65 -2.06 0.42
CA SER A 368 -31.57 -1.33 1.31
C SER A 368 -30.88 -0.31 2.23
N TYR A 369 -29.58 -0.51 2.51
CA TYR A 369 -28.78 0.43 3.30
C TYR A 369 -27.85 1.31 2.45
N ALA A 370 -27.23 0.73 1.42
CA ALA A 370 -26.05 1.30 0.76
C ALA A 370 -26.24 2.75 0.25
N ASP A 371 -27.39 3.06 -0.34
CA ASP A 371 -27.64 4.36 -0.97
C ASP A 371 -27.69 5.54 0.02
N SER A 372 -28.24 5.31 1.21
CA SER A 372 -28.51 6.37 2.18
C SER A 372 -27.78 6.17 3.51
N ILE A 373 -26.81 5.26 3.57
CA ILE A 373 -26.14 4.86 4.82
C ILE A 373 -25.47 6.03 5.56
N HIS A 374 -24.99 7.04 4.83
CA HIS A 374 -24.37 8.24 5.40
C HIS A 374 -25.39 9.26 5.93
N ILE A 375 -26.64 9.20 5.46
CA ILE A 375 -27.70 10.16 5.80
C ILE A 375 -28.63 9.59 6.88
N LYS A 376 -29.10 8.35 6.67
CA LYS A 376 -30.07 7.70 7.55
C LYS A 376 -29.42 6.89 8.67
N GLY A 377 -28.14 6.52 8.53
CA GLY A 377 -27.50 5.56 9.41
C GLY A 377 -28.18 4.19 9.39
N ILE A 378 -27.88 3.39 10.41
CA ILE A 378 -28.41 2.05 10.63
C ILE A 378 -29.13 2.07 11.98
N THR A 379 -30.42 1.73 12.01
CA THR A 379 -31.17 1.56 13.26
C THR A 379 -31.42 0.08 13.49
N THR A 380 -30.94 -0.46 14.61
CA THR A 380 -31.21 -1.83 15.07
C THR A 380 -32.11 -1.78 16.30
N GLY A 381 -33.06 -2.71 16.44
CA GLY A 381 -34.07 -2.71 17.51
C GLY A 381 -33.57 -2.95 18.94
N ILE A 382 -32.27 -2.86 19.21
CA ILE A 382 -31.69 -2.89 20.55
C ILE A 382 -31.15 -1.49 20.84
N ASP A 383 -31.89 -0.78 21.69
CA ASP A 383 -31.52 0.55 22.16
C ASP A 383 -30.56 0.44 23.35
N ASP A 384 -29.28 0.21 23.09
CA ASP A 384 -28.23 0.22 24.11
C ASP A 384 -27.84 1.63 24.59
N ARG A 385 -28.57 2.70 24.20
CA ARG A 385 -28.27 4.09 24.59
C ARG A 385 -28.23 4.30 26.11
N ASN A 386 -28.91 3.46 26.88
CA ASN A 386 -28.92 3.55 28.35
C ASN A 386 -27.68 2.93 29.04
N ASN A 387 -26.86 2.16 28.33
CA ASN A 387 -25.67 1.49 28.89
C ASN A 387 -24.34 2.08 28.42
N LEU A 388 -24.36 3.12 27.57
CA LEU A 388 -23.13 3.78 27.14
C LEU A 388 -22.63 4.79 28.20
N PRO A 389 -21.31 4.93 28.37
CA PRO A 389 -20.73 5.99 29.17
C PRO A 389 -21.20 7.37 28.69
N LYS A 390 -21.34 8.33 29.60
CA LYS A 390 -21.75 9.70 29.26
C LYS A 390 -20.58 10.63 28.97
N ASP A 391 -19.42 10.31 29.51
CA ASP A 391 -18.22 11.13 29.44
C ASP A 391 -17.01 10.33 28.94
N PHE A 392 -16.04 11.05 28.38
CA PHE A 392 -14.71 10.51 28.17
C PHE A 392 -14.03 10.33 29.52
N VAL A 393 -13.61 9.12 29.85
CA VAL A 393 -12.93 8.81 31.11
C VAL A 393 -11.66 8.04 30.81
N LEU A 394 -10.53 8.46 31.38
CA LEU A 394 -9.34 7.65 31.50
C LEU A 394 -9.24 7.21 32.95
N GLU A 395 -9.16 5.90 33.20
CA GLU A 395 -9.02 5.35 34.55
C GLU A 395 -7.57 5.21 34.96
N GLN A 396 -7.35 5.13 36.27
CA GLN A 396 -6.03 4.77 36.79
C GLN A 396 -5.72 3.32 36.41
N ASN A 397 -4.54 3.09 35.83
CA ASN A 397 -4.06 1.75 35.52
C ASN A 397 -4.06 0.86 36.77
N TYR A 398 -4.44 -0.40 36.62
CA TYR A 398 -4.46 -1.37 37.72
C TYR A 398 -3.81 -2.70 37.30
N PRO A 399 -2.88 -3.24 38.11
CA PRO A 399 -2.35 -2.67 39.35
C PRO A 399 -1.51 -1.41 39.10
N ASN A 400 -1.35 -0.56 40.12
CA ASN A 400 -0.37 0.53 40.16
C ASN A 400 0.09 0.76 41.61
N PRO A 401 1.36 0.48 41.98
CA PRO A 401 2.46 0.04 41.11
C PRO A 401 2.22 -1.35 40.46
N PHE A 402 2.92 -1.64 39.36
CA PHE A 402 2.75 -2.89 38.58
C PHE A 402 4.08 -3.57 38.27
N ASN A 403 4.05 -4.88 37.93
CA ASN A 403 5.22 -5.67 37.54
C ASN A 403 4.84 -6.88 36.66
N PRO A 404 5.36 -7.01 35.43
CA PRO A 404 5.58 -5.92 34.47
C PRO A 404 4.28 -5.53 33.76
N ILE A 405 3.15 -6.13 34.11
CA ILE A 405 1.88 -5.99 33.40
C ILE A 405 0.89 -5.14 34.19
N THR A 406 0.20 -4.23 33.50
CA THR A 406 -0.93 -3.47 34.03
C THR A 406 -2.05 -3.35 33.01
N THR A 407 -3.24 -2.98 33.46
CA THR A 407 -4.40 -2.74 32.60
C THR A 407 -4.84 -1.29 32.71
N ILE A 408 -5.04 -0.63 31.58
CA ILE A 408 -5.54 0.75 31.48
C ILE A 408 -6.97 0.69 30.95
N ASN A 409 -7.92 1.17 31.75
CA ASN A 409 -9.32 1.24 31.35
C ASN A 409 -9.67 2.67 30.92
N PHE A 410 -10.59 2.80 29.98
CA PHE A 410 -11.14 4.08 29.57
C PHE A 410 -12.55 3.92 29.01
N SER A 411 -13.31 5.00 29.02
CA SER A 411 -14.70 5.05 28.57
C SER A 411 -14.86 6.09 27.48
N LEU A 412 -15.65 5.74 26.45
CA LEU A 412 -15.95 6.59 25.31
C LEU A 412 -17.47 6.79 25.21
N PRO A 413 -17.98 8.03 25.28
CA PRO A 413 -19.41 8.27 25.16
C PRO A 413 -19.93 8.20 23.72
N LYS A 414 -19.01 8.33 22.77
CA LYS A 414 -19.22 8.18 21.33
C LYS A 414 -17.98 7.55 20.71
N SER A 415 -18.14 6.88 19.59
CA SER A 415 -16.98 6.31 18.90
C SER A 415 -16.05 7.43 18.45
N SER A 416 -14.77 7.29 18.77
CA SER A 416 -13.77 8.35 18.66
C SER A 416 -12.43 7.77 18.26
N ARG A 417 -11.57 8.56 17.60
CA ARG A 417 -10.17 8.14 17.41
C ARG A 417 -9.43 8.31 18.72
N VAL A 418 -8.98 7.20 19.29
CA VAL A 418 -8.25 7.14 20.54
C VAL A 418 -6.77 6.95 20.26
N LYS A 419 -5.95 7.78 20.89
CA LYS A 419 -4.51 7.61 20.94
C LYS A 419 -4.04 7.56 22.40
N LEU A 420 -3.37 6.48 22.78
CA LEU A 420 -2.80 6.27 24.11
C LEU A 420 -1.30 6.04 23.98
N VAL A 421 -0.50 6.97 24.50
CA VAL A 421 0.97 6.93 24.38
C VAL A 421 1.61 6.93 25.75
N VAL A 422 2.64 6.11 25.93
CA VAL A 422 3.45 6.03 27.14
C VAL A 422 4.72 6.84 26.95
N TYR A 423 5.08 7.62 27.97
CA TYR A 423 6.27 8.44 28.07
C TYR A 423 7.03 8.15 29.36
N THR A 424 8.33 8.43 29.36
CA THR A 424 9.13 8.51 30.60
C THR A 424 8.73 9.76 31.40
N ILE A 425 9.16 9.86 32.66
CA ILE A 425 8.94 11.06 33.49
C ILE A 425 9.57 12.33 32.88
N ASN A 426 10.60 12.18 32.05
CA ASN A 426 11.26 13.28 31.34
C ASN A 426 10.52 13.68 30.05
N GLY A 427 9.41 13.02 29.72
CA GLY A 427 8.62 13.27 28.51
C GLY A 427 9.14 12.56 27.25
N GLU A 428 10.11 11.65 27.39
CA GLU A 428 10.60 10.87 26.24
C GLU A 428 9.55 9.84 25.85
N TYR A 429 9.31 9.71 24.54
CA TYR A 429 8.39 8.70 24.00
C TYR A 429 8.91 7.28 24.29
N VAL A 430 8.03 6.41 24.80
CA VAL A 430 8.32 5.00 25.02
C VAL A 430 7.62 4.14 23.98
N THR A 431 6.28 4.21 23.93
CA THR A 431 5.48 3.41 23.00
C THR A 431 4.07 3.98 22.84
N THR A 432 3.41 3.67 21.73
CA THR A 432 1.99 3.91 21.51
C THR A 432 1.23 2.62 21.76
N LEU A 433 0.32 2.61 22.74
CA LEU A 433 -0.48 1.43 23.08
C LEU A 433 -1.68 1.27 22.15
N ILE A 434 -2.26 2.38 21.68
CA ILE A 434 -3.31 2.39 20.66
C ILE A 434 -3.31 3.74 19.92
N ASP A 435 -3.65 3.73 18.63
CA ASP A 435 -3.94 4.91 17.78
C ASP A 435 -4.98 4.50 16.72
N GLU A 436 -6.20 4.25 17.17
CA GLU A 436 -7.27 3.64 16.35
C GLU A 436 -8.63 4.29 16.61
N PHE A 437 -9.59 4.05 15.73
CA PHE A 437 -10.98 4.49 15.93
C PHE A 437 -11.74 3.42 16.74
N ILE A 438 -12.13 3.77 17.96
CA ILE A 438 -12.72 2.83 18.92
C ILE A 438 -14.22 3.13 19.10
N PRO A 439 -15.10 2.11 19.12
CA PRO A 439 -16.53 2.29 19.38
C PRO A 439 -16.84 2.99 20.72
N ALA A 440 -18.01 3.63 20.83
CA ALA A 440 -18.55 4.04 22.13
C ALA A 440 -18.62 2.83 23.08
N GLY A 441 -18.32 3.03 24.37
CA GLY A 441 -18.32 1.98 25.38
C GLY A 441 -17.13 2.05 26.34
N ASN A 442 -17.03 1.02 27.18
CA ASN A 442 -15.91 0.82 28.10
C ASN A 442 -14.87 -0.10 27.47
N HIS A 443 -13.60 0.29 27.57
CA HIS A 443 -12.48 -0.37 26.92
C HIS A 443 -11.36 -0.62 27.90
N SER A 444 -10.53 -1.61 27.58
CA SER A 444 -9.44 -2.06 28.41
C SER A 444 -8.24 -2.43 27.55
N ILE A 445 -7.06 -1.88 27.88
CA ILE A 445 -5.81 -2.16 27.19
C ILE A 445 -4.80 -2.69 28.20
N LYS A 446 -4.21 -3.84 27.87
CA LYS A 446 -3.10 -4.41 28.63
C LYS A 446 -1.79 -3.75 28.19
N PHE A 447 -1.01 -3.27 29.14
CA PHE A 447 0.35 -2.79 28.93
C PHE A 447 1.34 -3.75 29.57
N ASP A 448 2.25 -4.27 28.76
CA ASP A 448 3.39 -5.07 29.21
C ASP A 448 4.66 -4.23 29.11
N ALA A 449 5.28 -3.97 30.26
CA ALA A 449 6.49 -3.18 30.38
C ALA A 449 7.76 -4.05 30.48
N GLU A 450 7.71 -5.30 30.03
CA GLU A 450 8.88 -6.15 29.94
C GLU A 450 10.00 -5.43 29.14
N GLY A 451 11.22 -5.42 29.71
CA GLY A 451 12.36 -4.70 29.15
C GLY A 451 12.49 -3.23 29.57
N LEU A 452 11.49 -2.63 30.22
CA LEU A 452 11.59 -1.26 30.77
C LEU A 452 12.25 -1.25 32.16
N SER A 453 12.89 -0.14 32.53
CA SER A 453 13.51 0.04 33.86
C SER A 453 12.46 0.40 34.91
N SER A 454 12.64 -0.04 36.16
CA SER A 454 11.78 0.39 37.26
C SER A 454 11.76 1.92 37.35
N GLY A 455 10.59 2.50 37.55
CA GLY A 455 10.46 3.95 37.53
C GLY A 455 9.05 4.44 37.31
N THR A 456 8.94 5.75 37.16
CA THR A 456 7.68 6.43 36.87
C THR A 456 7.53 6.65 35.37
N TYR A 457 6.36 6.30 34.86
CA TYR A 457 5.92 6.56 33.49
C TYR A 457 4.63 7.38 33.49
N ILE A 458 4.39 8.08 32.38
CA ILE A 458 3.15 8.83 32.13
C ILE A 458 2.48 8.22 30.91
N TYR A 459 1.19 7.93 30.99
CA TYR A 459 0.38 7.61 29.82
C TYR A 459 -0.56 8.78 29.52
N LYS A 460 -0.57 9.21 28.26
CA LYS A 460 -1.41 10.28 27.73
C LYS A 460 -2.44 9.70 26.78
N PHE A 461 -3.70 9.94 27.10
CA PHE A 461 -4.87 9.59 26.33
C PHE A 461 -5.39 10.83 25.60
N THR A 462 -5.67 10.69 24.31
CA THR A 462 -6.37 11.70 23.51
C THR A 462 -7.51 11.04 22.75
N ALA A 463 -8.71 11.60 22.85
CA ALA A 463 -9.88 11.20 22.08
C ALA A 463 -10.66 12.44 21.68
N ASP A 464 -10.81 12.69 20.37
CA ASP A 464 -11.35 13.94 19.85
C ASP A 464 -10.70 15.18 20.50
N ASN A 465 -11.49 15.99 21.23
CA ASN A 465 -11.03 17.18 21.94
C ASN A 465 -10.67 16.91 23.41
N PHE A 466 -10.82 15.68 23.89
CA PHE A 466 -10.48 15.29 25.26
C PHE A 466 -9.03 14.81 25.33
N THR A 467 -8.27 15.34 26.29
CA THR A 467 -6.92 14.89 26.62
C THR A 467 -6.84 14.66 28.11
N SER A 468 -6.32 13.50 28.51
CA SER A 468 -6.06 13.16 29.91
C SER A 468 -4.75 12.42 30.03
N SER A 469 -4.03 12.65 31.14
CA SER A 469 -2.76 11.97 31.42
C SER A 469 -2.77 11.45 32.84
N LYS A 470 -2.16 10.29 33.05
CA LYS A 470 -2.00 9.70 34.38
C LYS A 470 -0.62 9.08 34.53
N LYS A 471 -0.21 8.93 35.77
CA LYS A 471 1.08 8.37 36.18
C LYS A 471 0.94 6.89 36.49
N MET A 472 1.92 6.08 36.11
CA MET A 472 2.08 4.68 36.54
C MET A 472 3.50 4.43 37.06
N ILE A 473 3.63 3.46 37.96
CA ILE A 473 4.88 3.11 38.64
C ILE A 473 5.19 1.65 38.33
N LEU A 474 6.27 1.40 37.59
CA LEU A 474 6.79 0.06 37.33
C LEU A 474 7.73 -0.34 38.46
N LEU A 475 7.45 -1.47 39.10
CA LEU A 475 8.35 -2.15 40.02
C LEU A 475 8.92 -3.37 39.30
N LYS A 476 10.21 -3.65 39.52
CA LYS A 476 10.80 -4.94 39.17
C LYS A 476 11.00 -5.75 40.42
#